data_AF-A0A133VRM6-F1
#
_entry.id   AF-A0A133VRM6-F1
#
_cell.length_a   1.000
_cell.length_b   1.000
_cell.length_c   1.000
_cell.angle_alpha   90.00
_cell.angle_beta   90.00
_cell.angle_gamma   90.00
#
_symmetry.space_group_name_H-M   'P 1'
#
loop_
_entity.id
_entity.type
_entity.pdbx_description
1 polymer ?
#
loop_
_entity_poly.entity_id
_entity_poly.type
_entity_poly.pdbx_seq_one_letter_code
_entity_poly.pdbx_strand_id
1 'polypeptide(L)'
;MGIFSKLKKALSAKEGAKSKRSKPKGARPKRRKFKPLEPKTQVRGSFEDYKKALEKYGLLTLIIGKRGSGKCVTGNTEVVDPGTGRLTTVENIVEDNRRQELFTLAHEYRLSKASPIARLDEGISRVFEVQTRSGRSVEVTPEHPFLTIGGWKQCSELSPGDRIAVPREVPVFGEMDWENWKIKTLAYLLGDGRITGGKIEFYNNNSQLIEDFAKSATKFRFTKVKRENPKGRAKKSQ
;
A
#
# COMPACT_ATOMS: atom_id res chain seq x y z
N MET A 1 -7.56 4.04 63.94
CA MET A 1 -6.84 3.62 62.71
C MET A 1 -7.57 2.45 62.05
N GLY A 2 -8.60 2.71 61.23
CA GLY A 2 -9.53 1.64 60.82
C GLY A 2 -10.34 1.92 59.57
N ILE A 3 -9.71 2.38 58.48
CA ILE A 3 -10.40 2.56 57.17
C ILE A 3 -9.63 1.90 55.99
N PHE A 4 -8.36 1.54 56.14
CA PHE A 4 -7.56 0.98 55.03
C PHE A 4 -7.51 -0.56 54.94
N SER A 5 -8.08 -1.31 55.89
CA SER A 5 -8.04 -2.79 55.85
C SER A 5 -9.24 -3.44 55.14
N LYS A 6 -10.35 -2.70 54.93
CA LYS A 6 -11.54 -3.24 54.24
C LYS A 6 -11.51 -3.10 52.71
N LEU A 7 -10.64 -2.26 52.14
CA LEU A 7 -10.50 -2.13 50.68
C LEU A 7 -9.58 -3.17 50.02
N LYS A 8 -8.69 -3.83 50.78
CA LYS A 8 -7.84 -4.91 50.25
C LYS A 8 -8.55 -6.26 50.12
N LYS A 9 -9.69 -6.48 50.80
CA LYS A 9 -10.47 -7.72 50.71
C LYS A 9 -11.52 -7.74 49.59
N ALA A 10 -11.87 -6.58 49.01
CA ALA A 10 -12.78 -6.50 47.87
C ALA A 10 -12.08 -6.67 46.50
N LEU A 11 -10.74 -6.62 46.46
CA LEU A 11 -9.95 -6.80 45.23
C LEU A 11 -9.38 -8.22 45.06
N SER A 12 -9.61 -9.13 46.02
CA SER A 12 -9.09 -10.51 46.00
C SER A 12 -10.14 -11.57 45.64
N ALA A 13 -11.38 -11.20 45.31
CA ALA A 13 -12.49 -12.15 45.09
C ALA A 13 -13.16 -12.02 43.71
N LYS A 14 -12.43 -11.59 42.68
CA LYS A 14 -12.89 -11.61 41.27
C LYS A 14 -11.86 -12.21 40.29
N GLU A 15 -11.01 -13.11 40.78
CA GLU A 15 -10.35 -14.08 39.90
C GLU A 15 -11.30 -15.27 39.67
N GLY A 16 -12.07 -15.22 38.58
CA GLY A 16 -12.97 -16.33 38.26
C GLY A 16 -14.13 -16.04 37.33
N ALA A 17 -13.95 -15.21 36.30
CA ALA A 17 -14.94 -15.13 35.21
C ALA A 17 -14.23 -14.96 33.87
N LYS A 18 -13.98 -16.08 33.18
CA LYS A 18 -13.50 -16.11 31.80
C LYS A 18 -14.54 -15.46 30.88
N SER A 19 -14.35 -14.18 30.57
CA SER A 19 -14.98 -13.52 29.43
C SER A 19 -14.45 -14.16 28.14
N LYS A 20 -15.27 -15.00 27.50
CA LYS A 20 -15.00 -15.50 26.14
C LYS A 20 -15.13 -14.34 25.15
N ARG A 21 -14.04 -13.57 24.97
CA ARG A 21 -13.90 -12.67 23.83
C ARG A 21 -13.85 -13.51 22.55
N SER A 22 -14.84 -13.34 21.69
CA SER A 22 -14.85 -13.88 20.33
C SER A 22 -13.64 -13.36 19.56
N LYS A 23 -12.86 -14.29 18.97
CA LYS A 23 -11.70 -13.98 18.13
C LYS A 23 -12.10 -13.03 16.99
N PRO A 24 -11.37 -11.94 16.72
CA PRO A 24 -11.57 -11.18 15.49
C PRO A 24 -11.20 -12.08 14.30
N LYS A 25 -12.17 -12.39 13.45
CA LYS A 25 -11.95 -13.09 12.19
C LYS A 25 -11.41 -12.08 11.18
N GLY A 26 -10.18 -12.32 10.72
CA GLY A 26 -9.47 -11.45 9.79
C GLY A 26 -8.06 -11.18 10.29
N ALA A 27 -7.23 -12.23 10.36
CA ALA A 27 -5.82 -12.04 10.60
C ALA A 27 -5.24 -11.23 9.42
N ARG A 28 -4.75 -10.03 9.70
CA ARG A 28 -3.89 -9.29 8.77
C ARG A 28 -2.81 -10.26 8.26
N PRO A 29 -2.50 -10.27 6.95
CA PRO A 29 -1.44 -11.14 6.44
C PRO A 29 -0.20 -10.93 7.31
N LYS A 30 0.35 -12.04 7.83
CA LYS A 30 1.53 -12.00 8.70
C LYS A 30 2.60 -11.20 7.95
N ARG A 31 3.07 -10.09 8.56
CA ARG A 31 4.21 -9.31 8.06
C ARG A 31 5.29 -10.31 7.67
N ARG A 32 5.71 -10.30 6.39
CA ARG A 32 6.88 -11.06 5.98
C ARG A 32 8.03 -10.54 6.82
N LYS A 33 8.57 -11.37 7.71
CA LYS A 33 9.81 -11.03 8.43
C LYS A 33 10.86 -10.84 7.35
N PHE A 34 11.42 -9.64 7.27
CA PHE A 34 12.57 -9.35 6.42
C PHE A 34 13.67 -10.37 6.73
N LYS A 35 14.08 -11.12 5.71
CA LYS A 35 15.33 -11.85 5.74
C LYS A 35 16.33 -10.92 5.07
N PRO A 36 17.44 -10.54 5.73
CA PRO A 36 18.51 -9.81 5.08
C PRO A 36 18.84 -10.47 3.74
N LEU A 37 18.84 -9.68 2.67
CA LEU A 37 19.40 -10.13 1.41
C LEU A 37 20.89 -10.37 1.67
N GLU A 38 21.31 -11.63 1.54
CA GLU A 38 22.72 -11.99 1.52
C GLU A 38 23.40 -11.12 0.45
N PRO A 39 24.41 -10.31 0.80
CA PRO A 39 25.08 -9.46 -0.18
C PRO A 39 25.79 -10.35 -1.19
N LYS A 40 25.17 -10.53 -2.37
CA LYS A 40 25.90 -11.03 -3.53
C LYS A 40 26.71 -9.86 -4.04
N THR A 41 28.01 -9.88 -3.79
CA THR A 41 28.98 -8.91 -4.29
C THR A 41 28.88 -8.86 -5.82
N GLN A 42 28.14 -7.90 -6.36
CA GLN A 42 28.07 -7.68 -7.80
C GLN A 42 28.97 -6.51 -8.13
N VAL A 43 30.23 -6.81 -8.45
CA VAL A 43 31.17 -5.85 -9.01
C VAL A 43 30.77 -5.64 -10.47
N ARG A 44 30.21 -4.47 -10.81
CA ARG A 44 29.95 -4.10 -12.21
C ARG A 44 31.25 -3.62 -12.88
N GLY A 45 31.68 -4.36 -13.91
CA GLY A 45 32.87 -4.13 -14.75
C GLY A 45 34.03 -5.07 -14.40
N SER A 46 34.43 -5.96 -15.32
CA SER A 46 35.63 -6.80 -15.10
C SER A 46 36.88 -5.96 -15.26
N PHE A 47 37.95 -6.27 -14.51
CA PHE A 47 39.27 -5.67 -14.71
C PHE A 47 39.75 -5.84 -16.17
N GLU A 48 39.41 -6.94 -16.84
CA GLU A 48 39.69 -7.13 -18.27
C GLU A 48 39.03 -6.08 -19.18
N ASP A 49 37.80 -5.66 -18.87
CA ASP A 49 37.08 -4.69 -19.71
C ASP A 49 37.74 -3.31 -19.64
N TYR A 50 38.24 -2.94 -18.45
CA TYR A 50 39.02 -1.72 -18.25
C TYR A 50 40.35 -1.76 -19.00
N LYS A 51 41.05 -2.90 -18.95
CA LYS A 51 42.35 -3.05 -19.62
C LYS A 51 42.24 -2.94 -21.14
N LYS A 52 41.22 -3.57 -21.74
CA LYS A 52 40.94 -3.46 -23.18
C LYS A 52 40.61 -2.02 -23.60
N ALA A 53 39.85 -1.30 -22.81
CA ALA A 53 39.53 0.11 -23.10
C ALA A 53 40.77 1.00 -23.04
N LEU A 54 41.66 0.78 -22.06
CA LEU A 54 42.91 1.52 -21.93
C LEU A 54 43.85 1.27 -23.11
N GLU A 55 44.03 0.02 -23.52
CA GLU A 55 44.85 -0.37 -24.68
C GLU A 55 44.32 0.24 -25.99
N LYS A 56 42.99 0.33 -26.13
CA LYS A 56 42.36 0.84 -27.37
C LYS A 56 42.35 2.35 -27.48
N TYR A 57 42.13 3.08 -26.39
CA TYR A 57 41.88 4.53 -26.43
C TYR A 57 43.02 5.38 -25.85
N GLY A 58 44.04 4.76 -25.23
CA GLY A 58 45.27 5.41 -24.75
C GLY A 58 45.09 6.39 -23.59
N LEU A 59 43.86 6.75 -23.23
CA LEU A 59 43.51 7.64 -22.12
C LEU A 59 42.24 7.14 -21.43
N LEU A 60 42.37 6.77 -20.17
CA LEU A 60 41.24 6.48 -19.29
C LEU A 60 40.97 7.70 -18.41
N THR A 61 39.93 8.47 -18.73
CA THR A 61 39.47 9.54 -17.83
C THR A 61 38.52 8.94 -16.80
N LEU A 62 39.02 8.73 -15.58
CA LEU A 62 38.23 8.22 -14.47
C LEU A 62 37.59 9.39 -13.72
N ILE A 63 36.31 9.66 -13.97
CA ILE A 63 35.56 10.64 -13.18
C ILE A 63 35.11 9.97 -11.87
N ILE A 64 35.93 10.15 -10.83
CA ILE A 64 35.60 9.69 -9.47
C ILE A 64 34.86 10.82 -8.75
N GLY A 65 33.54 10.82 -8.85
CA GLY A 65 32.65 11.56 -7.95
C GLY A 65 31.87 10.59 -7.07
N LYS A 66 31.25 11.07 -5.98
CA LYS A 66 30.16 10.29 -5.34
C LYS A 66 29.12 9.98 -6.42
N ARG A 67 28.97 8.70 -6.78
CA ARG A 67 28.00 8.23 -7.78
C ARG A 67 26.59 8.52 -7.26
N GLY A 68 25.96 9.57 -7.80
CA GLY A 68 24.70 10.07 -7.28
C GLY A 68 24.82 10.47 -5.80
N SER A 69 23.86 11.19 -5.28
CA SER A 69 23.85 11.53 -3.84
C SER A 69 23.53 10.34 -2.92
N GLY A 70 23.62 9.09 -3.41
CA GLY A 70 23.21 7.88 -2.68
C GLY A 70 21.71 7.84 -2.39
N LYS A 71 20.87 8.50 -3.19
CA LYS A 71 19.43 8.66 -2.92
C LYS A 71 18.60 7.60 -3.63
N CYS A 72 18.69 6.37 -3.17
CA CYS A 72 17.97 5.23 -3.75
C CYS A 72 16.80 4.80 -2.88
N VAL A 73 15.78 4.24 -3.54
CA VAL A 73 14.68 3.49 -2.92
C VAL A 73 14.72 2.07 -3.45
N THR A 74 14.11 1.11 -2.75
CA THR A 74 14.05 -0.28 -3.22
C THR A 74 13.12 -0.43 -4.43
N GLY A 75 13.40 -1.41 -5.29
CA GLY A 75 12.64 -1.64 -6.51
C GLY A 75 11.14 -1.89 -6.30
N ASN A 76 10.78 -2.55 -5.19
CA ASN A 76 9.38 -2.80 -4.80
C ASN A 76 8.64 -1.57 -4.27
N THR A 77 9.29 -0.39 -4.20
CA THR A 77 8.64 0.85 -3.80
C THR A 77 7.51 1.18 -4.77
N GLU A 78 6.28 1.27 -4.26
CA GLU A 78 5.10 1.58 -5.06
C GLU A 78 5.00 3.09 -5.32
N VAL A 79 4.67 3.45 -6.55
CA VAL A 79 4.34 4.81 -6.95
C VAL A 79 3.06 4.82 -7.78
N VAL A 80 2.36 5.96 -7.75
CA VAL A 80 1.10 6.14 -8.48
C VAL A 80 1.40 6.73 -9.85
N ASP A 81 0.88 6.08 -10.89
CA ASP A 81 0.88 6.59 -12.25
C ASP A 81 -0.09 7.80 -12.35
N PRO A 82 0.39 9.01 -12.70
CA PRO A 82 -0.45 10.21 -12.74
C PRO A 82 -1.47 10.26 -13.88
N GLY A 83 -1.37 9.39 -14.89
CA GLY A 83 -2.31 9.31 -16.00
C GLY A 83 -3.46 8.36 -15.72
N THR A 84 -3.22 7.30 -14.96
CA THR A 84 -4.18 6.19 -14.79
C THR A 84 -4.59 5.93 -13.34
N GLY A 85 -3.83 6.41 -12.36
CA GLY A 85 -4.06 6.14 -10.93
C GLY A 85 -3.66 4.76 -10.47
N ARG A 86 -3.09 3.95 -11.37
CA ARG A 86 -2.61 2.61 -11.03
C ARG A 86 -1.34 2.71 -10.21
N LEU A 87 -1.17 1.74 -9.32
CA LEU A 87 0.11 1.53 -8.66
C LEU A 87 1.05 0.78 -9.61
N THR A 88 2.28 1.26 -9.70
CA THR A 88 3.41 0.56 -10.31
C THR A 88 4.58 0.58 -9.33
N THR A 89 5.63 -0.18 -9.61
CA THR A 89 6.84 -0.21 -8.78
C THR A 89 7.97 0.58 -9.43
N VAL A 90 8.93 1.03 -8.63
CA VAL A 90 10.16 1.68 -9.15
C VAL A 90 10.93 0.74 -10.06
N GLU A 91 10.98 -0.56 -9.74
CA GLU A 91 11.57 -1.59 -10.60
C GLU A 91 10.93 -1.60 -11.99
N ASN A 92 9.59 -1.67 -12.06
CA ASN A 92 8.88 -1.63 -13.34
C ASN A 92 9.16 -0.32 -14.10
N ILE A 93 9.29 0.82 -13.40
CA ILE A 93 9.62 2.10 -14.03
C ILE A 93 11.03 2.10 -14.61
N VAL A 94 11.98 1.46 -13.94
CA VAL A 94 13.37 1.37 -14.40
C VAL A 94 13.49 0.41 -15.59
N GLU A 95 12.76 -0.71 -15.56
CA GLU A 95 12.73 -1.70 -16.64
C GLU A 95 11.92 -1.23 -17.87
N ASP A 96 10.83 -0.50 -17.64
CA ASP A 96 9.99 0.04 -18.72
C ASP A 96 10.65 1.29 -19.33
N ASN A 97 11.16 1.13 -20.55
CA ASN A 97 11.79 2.21 -21.31
C ASN A 97 10.78 3.24 -21.89
N ARG A 98 9.49 3.13 -21.59
CA ARG A 98 8.49 4.11 -22.03
C ARG A 98 8.67 5.46 -21.34
N ARG A 99 8.22 6.53 -22.00
CA ARG A 99 8.05 7.83 -21.32
C ARG A 99 6.87 7.71 -20.37
N GLN A 100 7.13 7.82 -19.06
CA GLN A 100 6.13 7.83 -18.01
C GLN A 100 6.28 9.09 -17.17
N GLU A 101 5.17 9.73 -16.84
CA GLU A 101 5.14 10.82 -15.87
C GLU A 101 5.02 10.27 -14.45
N LEU A 102 5.60 10.97 -13.48
CA LEU A 102 5.47 10.69 -12.06
C LEU A 102 4.99 11.94 -11.33
N PHE A 103 4.38 11.74 -10.17
CA PHE A 103 4.14 12.84 -9.25
C PHE A 103 5.44 13.32 -8.63
N THR A 104 5.64 14.63 -8.64
CA THR A 104 6.73 15.32 -7.95
C THR A 104 6.16 16.45 -7.10
N LEU A 105 6.97 16.92 -6.14
CA LEU A 105 6.61 18.07 -5.31
C LEU A 105 7.20 19.34 -5.94
N ALA A 106 6.32 20.24 -6.39
CA ALA A 106 6.65 21.53 -6.96
C ALA A 106 6.70 22.63 -5.89
N HIS A 107 6.70 23.88 -6.33
CA HIS A 107 6.60 25.07 -5.47
C HIS A 107 5.34 25.03 -4.60
N GLU A 108 5.40 25.74 -3.47
CA GLU A 108 4.29 25.85 -2.51
C GLU A 108 3.73 24.50 -2.02
N TYR A 109 4.55 23.44 -2.04
CA TYR A 109 4.18 22.10 -1.60
C TYR A 109 3.00 21.48 -2.37
N ARG A 110 2.86 21.82 -3.66
CA ARG A 110 1.86 21.25 -4.56
C ARG A 110 2.43 20.08 -5.36
N LEU A 111 1.63 19.04 -5.59
CA LEU A 111 2.01 17.97 -6.50
C LEU A 111 1.88 18.44 -7.95
N SER A 112 2.86 18.11 -8.77
CA SER A 112 2.84 18.27 -10.22
C SER A 112 3.29 16.99 -10.92
N LYS A 113 3.15 16.91 -12.23
CA LYS A 113 3.67 15.81 -13.06
C LYS A 113 5.05 16.17 -13.60
N ALA A 114 5.95 15.19 -13.66
CA ALA A 114 7.26 15.33 -14.29
C ALA A 114 7.72 13.98 -14.86
N SER A 115 8.49 14.01 -15.95
CA SER A 115 9.12 12.80 -16.50
C SER A 115 10.53 12.62 -15.95
N PRO A 116 10.93 11.39 -15.57
CA PRO A 116 12.33 11.09 -15.24
C PRO A 116 13.25 11.36 -16.44
N ILE A 117 14.37 12.03 -16.19
CA ILE A 117 15.42 12.25 -17.20
C ILE A 117 16.34 11.02 -17.37
N ALA A 118 16.40 10.18 -16.33
CA ALA A 118 17.23 8.99 -16.28
C ALA A 118 16.59 7.94 -15.36
N ARG A 119 16.90 6.67 -15.63
CA ARG A 119 16.50 5.51 -14.83
C ARG A 119 17.76 4.72 -14.53
N LEU A 120 18.02 4.48 -13.25
CA LEU A 120 19.26 3.87 -12.80
C LEU A 120 18.93 2.76 -11.82
N ASP A 121 19.44 1.57 -12.13
CA ASP A 121 19.55 0.46 -11.18
C ASP A 121 20.94 0.51 -10.55
N GLU A 122 21.02 0.98 -9.30
CA GLU A 122 22.25 1.06 -8.51
C GLU A 122 22.63 -0.29 -7.85
N GLY A 123 21.84 -1.34 -8.08
CA GLY A 123 22.08 -2.67 -7.54
C GLY A 123 21.82 -2.75 -6.03
N ILE A 124 22.64 -3.55 -5.34
CA ILE A 124 22.42 -3.88 -3.93
C ILE A 124 23.06 -2.82 -3.03
N SER A 125 22.29 -2.31 -2.07
CA SER A 125 22.74 -1.34 -1.07
C SER A 125 22.11 -1.64 0.30
N ARG A 126 22.73 -1.11 1.37
CA ARG A 126 22.12 -1.12 2.71
C ARG A 126 20.95 -0.12 2.72
N VAL A 127 19.83 -0.52 3.30
CA VAL A 127 18.61 0.30 3.39
C VAL A 127 18.05 0.34 4.81
N PHE A 128 17.32 1.40 5.10
CA PHE A 128 16.51 1.59 6.29
C PHE A 128 15.03 1.54 5.91
N GLU A 129 14.22 0.87 6.73
CA GLU A 129 12.76 0.96 6.64
C GLU A 129 12.29 2.16 7.48
N VAL A 130 11.71 3.17 6.81
CA VAL A 130 11.07 4.31 7.47
C VAL A 130 9.58 4.05 7.54
N GLN A 131 9.03 3.87 8.75
CA GLN A 131 7.61 3.65 8.99
C GLN A 131 6.96 4.87 9.67
N THR A 132 5.95 5.43 9.03
CA THR A 132 5.15 6.52 9.60
C THR A 132 4.13 5.99 10.61
N ARG A 133 3.66 6.86 11.51
CA ARG A 133 2.54 6.55 12.43
C ARG A 133 1.27 6.08 11.70
N SER A 134 1.07 6.50 10.46
CA SER A 134 -0.09 6.08 9.65
C SER A 134 0.01 4.65 9.12
N GLY A 135 1.16 3.99 9.29
CA GLY A 135 1.43 2.65 8.80
C GLY A 135 2.05 2.59 7.40
N ARG A 136 2.20 3.72 6.71
CA ARG A 136 2.99 3.80 5.45
C ARG A 136 4.46 3.54 5.75
N SER A 137 5.12 2.77 4.91
CA SER A 137 6.53 2.43 5.00
C SER A 137 7.23 2.57 3.65
N VAL A 138 8.50 2.92 3.67
CA VAL A 138 9.38 2.94 2.49
C VAL A 138 10.77 2.48 2.89
N GLU A 139 11.43 1.74 2.01
CA GLU A 139 12.80 1.25 2.22
C GLU A 139 13.75 2.08 1.37
N VAL A 140 14.68 2.76 2.02
CA VAL A 140 15.56 3.73 1.37
C VAL A 140 16.99 3.65 1.88
N THR A 141 17.92 4.13 1.07
CA THR A 141 19.32 4.32 1.45
C THR A 141 19.48 5.38 2.56
N PRO A 142 20.57 5.33 3.36
CA PRO A 142 20.81 6.29 4.45
C PRO A 142 20.82 7.76 3.98
N GLU A 143 21.30 8.03 2.78
CA GLU A 143 21.44 9.37 2.22
C GLU A 143 20.14 9.88 1.57
N HIS A 144 19.09 9.06 1.48
CA HIS A 144 17.83 9.42 0.85
C HIS A 144 17.12 10.53 1.65
N PRO A 145 16.83 11.70 1.05
CA PRO A 145 16.29 12.84 1.78
C PRO A 145 14.78 12.72 1.94
N PHE A 146 14.31 13.08 3.12
CA PHE A 146 12.90 13.31 3.41
C PHE A 146 12.69 14.80 3.65
N LEU A 147 11.60 15.32 3.13
CA LEU A 147 11.18 16.68 3.43
C LEU A 147 10.56 16.71 4.83
N THR A 148 11.11 17.50 5.73
CA THR A 148 10.57 17.74 7.07
C THR A 148 10.04 19.18 7.18
N ILE A 149 9.48 19.55 8.34
CA ILE A 149 9.08 20.94 8.61
C ILE A 149 10.30 21.89 8.57
N GLY A 150 11.48 21.42 8.99
CA GLY A 150 12.73 22.18 8.97
C GLY A 150 13.49 22.13 7.65
N GLY A 151 12.88 21.58 6.59
CA GLY A 151 13.53 21.36 5.30
C GLY A 151 13.96 19.91 5.08
N TRP A 152 14.81 19.70 4.07
CA TRP A 152 15.28 18.37 3.68
C TRP A 152 16.27 17.81 4.69
N LYS A 153 16.07 16.55 5.08
CA LYS A 153 16.88 15.83 6.07
C LYS A 153 17.16 14.42 5.56
N GLN A 154 18.37 13.90 5.70
CA GLN A 154 18.69 12.55 5.24
C GLN A 154 18.01 11.49 6.12
N CYS A 155 17.78 10.30 5.56
CA CYS A 155 17.22 9.17 6.30
C CYS A 155 18.06 8.84 7.55
N SER A 156 19.38 8.86 7.42
CA SER A 156 20.35 8.63 8.50
C SER A 156 20.26 9.63 9.66
N GLU A 157 19.72 10.81 9.41
CA GLU A 157 19.58 11.88 10.41
C GLU A 157 18.21 11.83 11.10
N LEU A 158 17.22 11.13 10.52
CA LEU A 158 15.87 11.04 11.06
C LEU A 158 15.85 10.28 12.39
N SER A 159 14.99 10.73 13.29
CA SER A 159 14.71 10.04 14.56
C SER A 159 13.23 9.69 14.69
N PRO A 160 12.87 8.60 15.40
CA PRO A 160 11.47 8.32 15.71
C PRO A 160 10.78 9.52 16.37
N GLY A 161 9.68 9.97 15.79
CA GLY A 161 8.96 11.18 16.20
C GLY A 161 9.13 12.36 15.24
N ASP A 162 10.14 12.33 14.37
CA ASP A 162 10.29 13.32 13.29
C ASP A 162 9.08 13.29 12.35
N ARG A 163 8.69 14.48 11.89
CA ARG A 163 7.58 14.66 10.94
C ARG A 163 8.12 14.82 9.54
N ILE A 164 7.83 13.84 8.69
CA ILE A 164 8.13 13.87 7.26
C ILE A 164 6.89 14.23 6.45
N ALA A 165 7.10 14.86 5.29
CA ALA A 165 6.06 15.20 4.35
C ALA A 165 5.47 13.93 3.73
N VAL A 166 4.14 13.87 3.67
CA VAL A 166 3.37 12.84 2.99
C VAL A 166 2.26 13.56 2.24
N PRO A 167 1.96 13.19 0.98
CA PRO A 167 0.86 13.80 0.26
C PRO A 167 -0.46 13.57 1.00
N ARG A 168 -1.21 14.67 1.21
CA ARG A 168 -2.56 14.62 1.81
C ARG A 168 -3.56 14.00 0.83
N GLU A 169 -3.37 14.31 -0.44
CA GLU A 169 -4.20 13.89 -1.55
C GLU A 169 -3.27 13.55 -2.72
N VAL A 170 -3.61 12.50 -3.46
CA VAL A 170 -3.02 12.20 -4.77
C VAL A 170 -4.11 12.55 -5.77
N PRO A 171 -3.93 13.59 -6.61
CA PRO A 171 -5.01 14.19 -7.40
C PRO A 171 -5.28 13.37 -8.68
N VAL A 172 -5.47 12.07 -8.51
CA VAL A 172 -5.89 11.15 -9.56
C VAL A 172 -7.02 10.30 -9.02
N PHE A 173 -8.14 10.40 -9.71
CA PHE A 173 -9.33 9.60 -9.51
C PHE A 173 -9.90 9.26 -10.89
N GLY A 174 -10.65 8.17 -11.00
CA GLY A 174 -11.24 7.78 -12.28
C GLY A 174 -12.24 8.83 -12.76
N GLU A 175 -12.22 9.15 -14.05
CA GLU A 175 -13.21 10.02 -14.70
C GLU A 175 -14.47 9.26 -15.15
N MET A 176 -14.53 7.96 -14.88
CA MET A 176 -15.65 7.13 -15.30
C MET A 176 -16.91 7.50 -14.53
N ASP A 177 -17.86 8.12 -15.23
CA ASP A 177 -19.23 8.29 -14.74
C ASP A 177 -20.01 6.99 -14.98
N TRP A 178 -20.31 6.27 -13.91
CA TRP A 178 -21.12 5.06 -13.97
C TRP A 178 -22.55 5.40 -13.58
N GLU A 179 -23.50 4.84 -14.30
CA GLU A 179 -24.91 4.99 -13.95
C GLU A 179 -25.12 4.49 -12.51
N ASN A 180 -25.87 5.26 -11.71
CA ASN A 180 -26.06 5.01 -10.27
C ASN A 180 -26.41 3.55 -9.92
N TRP A 181 -27.15 2.85 -10.77
CA TRP A 181 -27.53 1.46 -10.53
C TRP A 181 -26.35 0.47 -10.66
N LYS A 182 -25.35 0.74 -11.51
CA LYS A 182 -24.12 -0.07 -11.58
C LYS A 182 -23.30 0.13 -10.32
N ILE A 183 -23.14 1.38 -9.88
CA ILE A 183 -22.42 1.75 -8.64
C ILE A 183 -23.08 1.08 -7.44
N LYS A 184 -24.40 1.22 -7.30
CA LYS A 184 -25.18 0.59 -6.22
C LYS A 184 -25.01 -0.93 -6.21
N THR A 185 -25.19 -1.58 -7.36
CA THR A 185 -25.04 -3.04 -7.45
C THR A 185 -23.64 -3.46 -7.02
N LEU A 186 -22.58 -2.82 -7.53
CA LEU A 186 -21.21 -3.12 -7.14
C LEU A 186 -20.98 -2.90 -5.64
N ALA A 187 -21.45 -1.78 -5.09
CA ALA A 187 -21.31 -1.46 -3.67
C ALA A 187 -21.99 -2.50 -2.77
N TYR A 188 -23.21 -2.92 -3.12
CA TYR A 188 -23.91 -3.98 -2.42
C TYR A 188 -23.16 -5.31 -2.50
N LEU A 189 -22.57 -5.62 -3.66
CA LEU A 189 -21.81 -6.86 -3.84
C LEU A 189 -20.50 -6.89 -3.04
N LEU A 190 -19.81 -5.76 -2.94
CA LEU A 190 -18.59 -5.64 -2.14
C LEU A 190 -18.86 -5.65 -0.64
N GLY A 191 -20.03 -5.15 -0.21
CA GLY A 191 -20.43 -5.12 1.20
C GLY A 191 -20.90 -6.48 1.70
N ASP A 192 -22.08 -6.91 1.24
CA ASP A 192 -22.78 -8.12 1.71
C ASP A 192 -23.16 -9.08 0.57
N GLY A 193 -22.52 -8.93 -0.59
CA GLY A 193 -22.76 -9.80 -1.73
C GLY A 193 -22.09 -11.14 -1.60
N ARG A 194 -22.67 -12.13 -2.27
CA ARG A 194 -22.08 -13.43 -2.49
C ARG A 194 -22.19 -13.80 -3.96
N ILE A 195 -21.06 -14.15 -4.56
CA ILE A 195 -20.99 -14.65 -5.94
C ILE A 195 -20.52 -16.09 -5.87
N THR A 196 -21.37 -17.05 -6.25
CA THR A 196 -21.04 -18.47 -6.20
C THR A 196 -21.81 -19.24 -7.27
N GLY A 197 -21.13 -20.09 -8.04
CA GLY A 197 -21.78 -20.98 -9.01
C GLY A 197 -22.64 -20.26 -10.07
N GLY A 198 -22.19 -19.09 -10.54
CA GLY A 198 -22.94 -18.26 -11.50
C GLY A 198 -24.15 -17.53 -10.90
N LYS A 199 -24.38 -17.62 -9.59
CA LYS A 199 -25.43 -16.88 -8.88
C LYS A 199 -24.84 -15.72 -8.11
N ILE A 200 -25.58 -14.61 -8.13
CA ILE A 200 -25.29 -13.40 -7.38
C ILE A 200 -26.39 -13.27 -6.32
N GLU A 201 -25.99 -13.27 -5.06
CA GLU A 201 -26.88 -13.16 -3.91
C GLU A 201 -26.48 -11.94 -3.09
N PHE A 202 -27.44 -11.30 -2.45
CA PHE A 202 -27.22 -10.19 -1.52
C PHE A 202 -28.15 -10.37 -0.34
N TYR A 203 -27.59 -10.31 0.87
CA TYR A 203 -28.31 -10.53 2.11
C TYR A 203 -28.15 -9.33 3.02
N ASN A 204 -29.26 -8.75 3.47
CA ASN A 204 -29.22 -7.67 4.44
C ASN A 204 -30.48 -7.70 5.31
N ASN A 205 -30.42 -7.17 6.54
CA ASN A 205 -31.59 -7.08 7.41
C ASN A 205 -32.49 -5.88 7.06
N ASN A 206 -31.96 -4.89 6.33
CA ASN A 206 -32.72 -3.73 5.90
C ASN A 206 -33.43 -4.01 4.56
N SER A 207 -34.76 -4.04 4.57
CA SER A 207 -35.60 -4.29 3.39
C SER A 207 -35.41 -3.25 2.29
N GLN A 208 -35.12 -2.00 2.64
CA GLN A 208 -34.88 -0.93 1.66
C GLN A 208 -33.63 -1.20 0.82
N LEU A 209 -32.57 -1.74 1.44
CA LEU A 209 -31.34 -2.10 0.72
C LEU A 209 -31.56 -3.31 -0.19
N ILE A 210 -32.32 -4.32 0.26
CA ILE A 210 -32.71 -5.46 -0.59
C ILE A 210 -33.50 -4.97 -1.80
N GLU A 211 -34.41 -4.01 -1.59
CA GLU A 211 -35.22 -3.47 -2.67
C GLU A 211 -34.41 -2.63 -3.65
N ASP A 212 -33.52 -1.77 -3.16
CA ASP A 212 -32.67 -0.94 -4.01
C ASP A 212 -31.64 -1.79 -4.79
N PHE A 213 -31.09 -2.84 -4.16
CA PHE A 213 -30.28 -3.83 -4.86
C PHE A 213 -31.07 -4.54 -5.96
N ALA A 214 -32.27 -5.05 -5.65
CA ALA A 214 -33.11 -5.73 -6.63
C ALA A 214 -33.46 -4.81 -7.81
N LYS A 215 -33.85 -3.56 -7.56
CA LYS A 215 -34.14 -2.55 -8.59
C LYS A 215 -32.92 -2.20 -9.44
N SER A 216 -31.73 -2.21 -8.84
CA SER A 216 -30.48 -1.94 -9.55
C SER A 216 -30.04 -3.14 -10.39
N ALA A 217 -30.15 -4.35 -9.85
CA ALA A 217 -29.75 -5.59 -10.51
C ALA A 217 -30.62 -5.93 -11.72
N THR A 218 -31.93 -5.63 -11.70
CA THR A 218 -32.82 -5.87 -12.85
C THR A 218 -32.49 -5.02 -14.08
N LYS A 219 -31.68 -3.97 -13.95
CA LYS A 219 -31.23 -3.15 -15.09
C LYS A 219 -30.12 -3.82 -15.91
N PHE A 220 -29.45 -4.85 -15.38
CA PHE A 220 -28.53 -5.66 -16.16
C PHE A 220 -29.31 -6.58 -17.11
N ARG A 221 -28.88 -6.65 -18.39
CA ARG A 221 -29.48 -7.54 -19.38
C ARG A 221 -29.42 -9.00 -18.90
N PHE A 222 -30.45 -9.76 -19.20
CA PHE A 222 -30.57 -11.20 -18.86
C PHE A 222 -30.55 -11.53 -17.37
N THR A 223 -30.84 -10.56 -16.49
CA THR A 223 -30.88 -10.78 -15.04
C THR A 223 -32.29 -11.11 -14.57
N LYS A 224 -32.44 -12.22 -13.84
CA LYS A 224 -33.67 -12.55 -13.11
C LYS A 224 -33.41 -12.44 -11.62
N VAL A 225 -34.19 -11.62 -10.92
CA VAL A 225 -34.07 -11.45 -9.48
C VAL A 225 -35.15 -12.28 -8.79
N LYS A 226 -34.74 -13.15 -7.87
CA LYS A 226 -35.63 -13.91 -7.00
C LYS A 226 -35.39 -13.48 -5.55
N ARG A 227 -36.45 -13.20 -4.81
CA ARG A 227 -36.37 -12.95 -3.37
C ARG A 227 -36.64 -14.24 -2.61
N GLU A 228 -35.79 -14.57 -1.66
CA GLU A 228 -35.99 -15.68 -0.74
C GLU A 228 -35.99 -15.14 0.70
N ASN A 229 -37.08 -15.39 1.43
CA ASN A 229 -37.14 -15.07 2.85
C ASN A 229 -36.54 -16.23 3.64
N PRO A 230 -35.53 -16.01 4.51
CA PRO A 230 -34.92 -17.08 5.31
C PRO A 230 -35.90 -17.77 6.28
N LYS A 231 -37.10 -17.19 6.52
CA LYS A 231 -38.14 -17.76 7.40
C LYS A 231 -38.96 -18.89 6.74
N GLY A 232 -38.33 -19.73 5.92
CA GLY A 232 -39.00 -20.75 5.10
C GLY A 232 -38.44 -22.17 5.22
N ARG A 233 -37.54 -22.48 6.16
CA ARG A 233 -37.15 -23.87 6.48
C ARG A 233 -37.78 -24.34 7.79
N ALA A 234 -39.11 -24.45 7.80
CA ALA A 234 -39.88 -25.46 8.54
C ALA A 234 -41.39 -25.30 8.27
N LYS A 235 -41.91 -26.06 7.31
CA LYS A 235 -42.94 -27.09 7.51
C LYS A 235 -43.14 -27.83 6.18
N LYS A 236 -42.83 -29.12 6.18
CA LYS A 236 -43.47 -30.06 5.24
C LYS A 236 -44.95 -30.05 5.60
N SER A 237 -45.82 -29.82 4.62
CA SER A 237 -47.19 -30.30 4.65
C SER A 237 -47.53 -30.76 3.23
N GLN A 238 -48.22 -31.90 3.23
CA GLN A 238 -48.52 -32.83 2.14
C GLN A 238 -49.11 -32.20 0.88
#